data_AF-A0A8J5UU97-F1
#
_entry.id   AF-A0A8J5UU97-F1
#
_cell.length_a   1.000
_cell.length_b   1.000
_cell.length_c   1.000
_cell.angle_alpha   90.00
_cell.angle_beta   90.00
_cell.angle_gamma   90.00
#
_symmetry.space_group_name_H-M   'P 1'
#
loop_
_entity.id
_entity.type
_entity.pdbx_description
1 polymer ?
#
loop_
_entity_poly.entity_id
_entity_poly.type
_entity_poly.pdbx_seq_one_letter_code
_entity_poly.pdbx_strand_id
1 'polypeptide(L)'
;MSDNKTLEERNTVIRRKMLDMQNLKLEPMPADSPWLRPARMSFYQNGEKKNWDLSRVHDSVSIIIFNVTRKKLVFVRQFRPAAYYASLPEKFQDIDIAKYPLEQGLTLELCAGIVDKDLPLIEIAGIELREECGYEAPSSAFTHIITYRYTVDYFYPI
;
A
#
# COMPACT_ATOMS: atom_id res chain seq x y z
N MET A 1 3.39 8.83 34.45
CA MET A 1 3.84 7.42 34.41
C MET A 1 4.11 7.06 32.95
N SER A 2 5.38 6.94 32.56
CA SER A 2 5.75 6.55 31.20
C SER A 2 5.37 5.08 30.96
N ASP A 3 4.61 4.80 29.89
CA ASP A 3 4.22 3.44 29.50
C ASP A 3 5.50 2.66 29.11
N ASN A 4 6.01 1.86 30.06
CA ASN A 4 7.31 1.18 29.95
C ASN A 4 7.25 -0.10 29.11
N LYS A 5 6.53 -0.03 27.98
CA LYS A 5 6.42 -1.15 27.02
C LYS A 5 7.57 -1.12 26.04
N THR A 6 8.17 -2.28 25.80
CA THR A 6 9.10 -2.50 24.71
C THR A 6 8.48 -2.10 23.37
N LEU A 7 9.31 -1.87 22.34
CA LEU A 7 8.80 -1.59 21.00
C LEU A 7 7.94 -2.75 20.48
N GLU A 8 8.30 -3.99 20.78
CA GLU A 8 7.57 -5.16 20.29
C GLU A 8 6.19 -5.31 20.95
N GLU A 9 6.08 -5.02 22.24
CA GLU A 9 4.78 -4.99 22.93
C GLU A 9 3.87 -3.91 22.36
N ARG A 10 4.41 -2.71 22.10
CA ARG A 10 3.66 -1.63 21.46
C ARG A 10 3.19 -2.02 20.06
N ASN A 11 4.09 -2.59 19.25
CA ASN A 11 3.77 -3.07 17.91
C ASN A 11 2.71 -4.18 17.94
N THR A 12 2.76 -5.08 18.92
CA THR A 12 1.77 -6.16 19.08
C THR A 12 0.37 -5.59 19.36
N VAL A 13 0.26 -4.57 20.21
CA VAL A 13 -1.02 -3.89 20.46
C VAL A 13 -1.54 -3.21 19.20
N ILE A 14 -0.67 -2.52 18.45
CA ILE A 14 -1.04 -1.86 17.19
C ILE A 14 -1.52 -2.89 16.16
N ARG A 15 -0.79 -4.00 15.98
CA ARG A 15 -1.17 -5.07 15.04
C ARG A 15 -2.51 -5.70 15.43
N ARG A 16 -2.76 -5.94 16.72
CA ARG A 16 -4.06 -6.45 17.17
C ARG A 16 -5.20 -5.50 16.79
N LYS A 17 -5.02 -4.20 17.01
CA LYS A 17 -6.02 -3.19 16.61
C LYS A 17 -6.20 -3.13 15.09
N MET A 18 -5.11 -3.22 14.34
CA MET A 18 -5.12 -3.23 12.87
C MET A 18 -5.91 -4.41 12.28
N LEU A 19 -5.88 -5.56 12.97
CA LEU A 19 -6.57 -6.78 12.54
C LEU A 19 -7.95 -6.95 13.17
N ASP A 20 -8.39 -6.05 14.05
CA ASP A 20 -9.71 -6.09 14.66
C ASP A 20 -10.76 -5.52 13.68
N MET A 21 -10.96 -6.23 12.57
CA MET A 21 -11.91 -5.89 11.52
C MET A 21 -13.10 -6.84 11.54
N GLN A 22 -14.30 -6.29 11.35
CA GLN A 22 -15.56 -7.04 11.36
C GLN A 22 -16.39 -6.64 10.13
N ASN A 23 -17.31 -7.52 9.72
CA ASN A 23 -18.24 -7.28 8.61
C ASN A 23 -17.55 -6.93 7.28
N LEU A 24 -16.40 -7.56 6.97
CA LEU A 24 -15.77 -7.40 5.65
C LEU A 24 -16.71 -7.90 4.56
N LYS A 25 -16.91 -7.09 3.53
CA LYS A 25 -17.73 -7.40 2.36
C LYS A 25 -16.99 -7.02 1.10
N LEU A 26 -17.13 -7.85 0.07
CA LEU A 26 -16.70 -7.54 -1.28
C LEU A 26 -17.92 -7.06 -2.06
N GLU A 27 -17.79 -5.90 -2.69
CA GLU A 27 -18.85 -5.28 -3.47
C GLU A 27 -18.32 -4.94 -4.87
N PRO A 28 -19.20 -4.89 -5.89
CA PRO A 28 -18.81 -4.35 -7.18
C PRO A 28 -18.22 -2.95 -7.03
N MET A 29 -17.09 -2.70 -7.69
CA MET A 29 -16.46 -1.38 -7.65
C MET A 29 -17.39 -0.34 -8.28
N PRO A 30 -17.64 0.80 -7.61
CA PRO A 30 -18.45 1.87 -8.18
C PRO A 30 -17.77 2.49 -9.40
N ALA A 31 -18.58 2.88 -10.39
CA ALA A 31 -18.08 3.45 -11.65
C ALA A 31 -17.40 4.82 -11.47
N ASP A 32 -17.74 5.55 -10.41
CA ASP A 32 -17.27 6.89 -10.07
C ASP A 32 -16.26 6.91 -8.91
N SER A 33 -15.53 5.81 -8.69
CA SER A 33 -14.49 5.73 -7.67
C SER A 33 -13.46 6.87 -7.82
N PRO A 34 -13.20 7.66 -6.75
CA PRO A 34 -12.18 8.72 -6.78
C PRO A 34 -10.76 8.16 -6.72
N TRP A 35 -10.59 6.86 -6.41
CA TRP A 35 -9.30 6.23 -6.15
C TRP A 35 -8.78 5.38 -7.30
N LEU A 36 -9.68 4.68 -8.01
CA LEU A 36 -9.33 3.77 -9.09
C LEU A 36 -10.29 3.94 -10.26
N ARG A 37 -9.76 4.20 -11.45
CA ARG A 37 -10.55 4.39 -12.67
C ARG A 37 -10.27 3.24 -13.64
N PRO A 38 -11.21 2.30 -13.82
CA PRO A 38 -11.05 1.25 -14.82
C PRO A 38 -11.18 1.85 -16.23
N ALA A 39 -10.41 1.34 -17.18
CA ALA A 39 -10.48 1.71 -18.57
C ALA A 39 -10.23 0.49 -19.46
N ARG A 40 -10.92 0.42 -20.61
CA ARG A 40 -10.61 -0.58 -21.65
C ARG A 40 -9.99 0.13 -22.84
N MET A 41 -8.83 -0.33 -23.26
CA MET A 41 -8.15 0.12 -24.47
C MET A 41 -8.38 -0.92 -25.58
N SER A 42 -9.08 -0.52 -26.63
CA SER A 42 -9.29 -1.33 -27.83
C SER A 42 -8.41 -0.82 -28.97
N PHE A 43 -7.63 -1.71 -29.57
CA PHE A 43 -6.70 -1.35 -30.64
C PHE A 43 -6.54 -2.49 -31.64
N TYR A 44 -6.00 -2.17 -32.82
CA TYR A 44 -5.60 -3.16 -33.80
C TYR A 44 -4.08 -3.29 -33.80
N GLN A 45 -3.58 -4.52 -33.75
CA GLN A 45 -2.16 -4.82 -33.87
C GLN A 45 -1.99 -5.88 -34.96
N ASN A 46 -1.29 -5.54 -36.03
CA ASN A 46 -1.13 -6.39 -37.22
C ASN A 46 -2.47 -6.87 -37.81
N GLY A 47 -3.48 -5.98 -37.83
CA GLY A 47 -4.82 -6.31 -38.34
C GLY A 47 -5.71 -7.09 -37.36
N GLU A 48 -5.17 -7.56 -36.23
CA GLU A 48 -5.94 -8.25 -35.19
C GLU A 48 -6.46 -7.27 -34.16
N LYS A 49 -7.76 -7.36 -33.85
CA LYS A 49 -8.38 -6.57 -32.78
C LYS A 49 -7.97 -7.12 -31.41
N LYS A 50 -7.45 -6.25 -30.55
CA LYS A 50 -7.07 -6.55 -29.17
C LYS A 50 -7.78 -5.59 -28.21
N ASN A 51 -8.06 -6.10 -27.00
CA ASN A 51 -8.61 -5.30 -25.91
C ASN A 51 -7.77 -5.54 -24.67
N TRP A 52 -7.30 -4.47 -24.03
CA TRP A 52 -6.62 -4.52 -22.74
C TRP A 52 -7.45 -3.77 -21.70
N ASP A 53 -7.67 -4.41 -20.56
CA ASP A 53 -8.30 -3.80 -19.39
C ASP A 53 -7.21 -3.21 -18.50
N LEU A 54 -7.41 -1.95 -18.13
CA LEU A 54 -6.43 -1.10 -17.47
C LEU A 54 -7.07 -0.48 -16.23
N SER A 55 -6.25 -0.16 -15.24
CA SER A 55 -6.66 0.67 -14.10
C SER A 55 -5.73 1.86 -14.00
N ARG A 56 -6.32 3.04 -13.83
CA ARG A 56 -5.58 4.26 -13.49
C ARG A 56 -5.75 4.55 -12.01
N VAL A 57 -4.63 4.76 -11.34
CA VAL A 57 -4.53 5.13 -9.92
C VAL A 57 -3.75 6.43 -9.79
N HIS A 58 -3.74 7.00 -8.59
CA HIS A 58 -2.96 8.20 -8.27
C HIS A 58 -1.46 7.90 -8.23
N ASP A 59 -0.67 8.94 -8.51
CA ASP A 59 0.77 8.89 -8.28
C ASP A 59 1.07 8.83 -6.77
N SER A 60 2.26 8.35 -6.42
CA SER A 60 2.67 8.18 -5.02
C SER A 60 4.15 8.47 -4.83
N VAL A 61 4.53 8.86 -3.62
CA VAL A 61 5.92 8.87 -3.17
C VAL A 61 6.21 7.62 -2.35
N SER A 62 7.44 7.13 -2.39
CA SER A 62 7.94 6.08 -1.49
C SER A 62 9.34 6.43 -1.00
N ILE A 63 9.62 6.09 0.25
CA ILE A 63 10.78 6.60 0.98
C ILE A 63 11.58 5.42 1.54
N ILE A 64 12.86 5.35 1.17
CA ILE A 64 13.81 4.47 1.84
C ILE A 64 14.36 5.22 3.05
N ILE A 65 14.00 4.77 4.24
CA ILE A 65 14.40 5.42 5.50
C ILE A 65 15.55 4.64 6.12
N PHE A 66 16.74 5.24 6.17
CA PHE A 66 17.87 4.68 6.89
C PHE A 66 18.15 5.45 8.19
N ASN A 67 17.91 4.79 9.33
CA ASN A 67 18.24 5.35 10.64
C ASN A 67 19.74 5.17 10.92
N VAL A 68 20.50 6.25 10.74
CA VAL A 68 21.98 6.25 10.81
C VAL A 68 22.55 5.86 12.18
N THR A 69 21.86 6.19 13.27
CA THR A 69 22.30 5.90 14.64
C THR A 69 22.14 4.43 14.98
N ARG A 70 21.01 3.83 14.58
CA ARG A 70 20.72 2.41 14.85
C ARG A 70 21.20 1.47 13.75
N LYS A 71 21.68 2.00 12.63
CA LYS A 71 22.09 1.24 11.42
C LYS A 71 20.98 0.30 10.95
N LYS A 72 19.75 0.83 10.87
CA LYS A 72 18.55 0.06 10.51
C LYS A 72 17.76 0.76 9.42
N LEU A 73 17.23 -0.03 8.49
CA LEU A 73 16.15 0.40 7.62
C LEU A 73 14.84 0.40 8.41
N VAL A 74 14.01 1.40 8.15
CA VAL A 74 12.66 1.49 8.73
C VAL A 74 11.66 1.10 7.66
N PHE A 75 10.77 0.19 8.04
CA PHE A 75 9.64 -0.27 7.23
C PHE A 75 8.37 -0.11 8.05
N VAL A 76 7.26 0.05 7.35
CA VAL A 76 5.92 0.04 7.94
C VAL A 76 5.30 -1.34 7.74
N ARG A 77 4.41 -1.71 8.66
CA ARG A 77 3.56 -2.90 8.52
C ARG A 77 2.13 -2.45 8.50
N GLN A 78 1.41 -2.74 7.42
CA GLN A 78 0.04 -2.30 7.19
C GLN A 78 -0.80 -3.49 6.74
N PHE A 79 -2.12 -3.43 6.95
CA PHE A 79 -3.05 -4.33 6.30
C PHE A 79 -3.44 -3.72 4.95
N ARG A 80 -3.20 -4.46 3.86
CA ARG A 80 -3.59 -4.06 2.51
C ARG A 80 -4.77 -4.90 2.04
N PRO A 81 -5.96 -4.30 1.84
CA PRO A 81 -7.13 -5.02 1.33
C PRO A 81 -6.87 -5.73 -0.01
N ALA A 82 -6.07 -5.15 -0.90
CA ALA A 82 -5.71 -5.76 -2.18
C ALA A 82 -4.83 -7.02 -2.01
N ALA A 83 -3.88 -7.01 -1.06
CA ALA A 83 -3.05 -8.16 -0.75
C ALA A 83 -3.88 -9.29 -0.13
N TYR A 84 -4.80 -8.93 0.79
CA TYR A 84 -5.75 -9.88 1.34
C TYR A 84 -6.67 -10.46 0.26
N TYR A 85 -7.24 -9.61 -0.59
CA TYR A 85 -8.10 -10.05 -1.69
C TYR A 85 -7.38 -11.03 -2.62
N ALA A 86 -6.12 -10.78 -2.94
CA ALA A 86 -5.31 -11.68 -3.77
C ALA A 86 -4.99 -13.03 -3.10
N SER A 87 -5.12 -13.16 -1.78
CA SER A 87 -4.97 -14.44 -1.08
C SER A 87 -6.28 -15.24 -1.04
N LEU A 88 -7.40 -14.64 -1.42
CA LEU A 88 -8.71 -15.30 -1.48
C LEU A 88 -8.89 -16.07 -2.80
N PRO A 89 -9.68 -17.16 -2.80
CA PRO A 89 -10.07 -17.86 -4.03
C PRO A 89 -10.99 -17.00 -4.94
N GLU A 90 -10.87 -17.17 -6.27
CA GLU A 90 -11.53 -16.35 -7.31
C GLU A 90 -13.07 -16.23 -7.22
N LYS A 91 -13.75 -17.21 -6.62
CA LYS A 91 -15.22 -17.28 -6.57
C LYS A 91 -15.72 -17.25 -5.13
N PHE A 92 -15.62 -16.11 -4.46
CA PHE A 92 -16.18 -15.97 -3.12
C PHE A 92 -17.01 -14.70 -3.00
N GLN A 93 -18.21 -14.85 -2.45
CA GLN A 93 -19.16 -13.76 -2.18
C GLN A 93 -19.09 -13.30 -0.72
N ASP A 94 -18.75 -14.21 0.21
CA ASP A 94 -18.66 -13.92 1.65
C ASP A 94 -17.25 -14.18 2.19
N ILE A 95 -16.66 -13.21 2.90
CA ILE A 95 -15.34 -13.37 3.51
C ILE A 95 -15.47 -14.17 4.82
N ASP A 96 -14.96 -15.40 4.82
CA ASP A 96 -14.78 -16.20 6.03
C ASP A 96 -13.40 -15.93 6.64
N ILE A 97 -13.34 -15.02 7.62
CA ILE A 97 -12.10 -14.63 8.30
C ILE A 97 -11.49 -15.80 9.10
N ALA A 98 -12.30 -16.76 9.56
CA ALA A 98 -11.78 -17.92 10.29
C ALA A 98 -11.01 -18.86 9.34
N LYS A 99 -11.49 -18.98 8.09
CA LYS A 99 -10.81 -19.75 7.04
C LYS A 99 -9.66 -18.97 6.38
N TYR A 100 -9.81 -17.66 6.25
CA TYR A 100 -8.83 -16.76 5.63
C TYR A 100 -8.40 -15.67 6.62
N PRO A 101 -7.41 -15.96 7.50
CA PRO A 101 -6.96 -15.02 8.51
C PRO A 101 -6.49 -13.69 7.91
N LEU A 102 -6.84 -12.57 8.55
CA LEU A 102 -6.52 -11.20 8.09
C LEU A 102 -5.01 -10.94 8.03
N GLU A 103 -4.21 -11.73 8.74
CA GLU A 103 -2.75 -11.70 8.66
C GLU A 103 -2.22 -11.94 7.24
N GLN A 104 -2.98 -12.61 6.37
CA GLN A 104 -2.63 -12.80 4.97
C GLN A 104 -2.60 -11.47 4.19
N GLY A 105 -3.32 -10.45 4.66
CA GLY A 105 -3.28 -9.09 4.11
C GLY A 105 -2.19 -8.21 4.70
N LEU A 106 -1.39 -8.70 5.66
CA LEU A 106 -0.33 -7.90 6.26
C LEU A 106 0.90 -7.86 5.37
N THR A 107 1.32 -6.65 5.04
CA THR A 107 2.47 -6.36 4.20
C THR A 107 3.59 -5.73 5.02
N LEU A 108 4.83 -5.90 4.55
CA LEU A 108 5.99 -5.12 5.01
C LEU A 108 6.37 -4.18 3.89
N GLU A 109 6.29 -2.88 4.13
CA GLU A 109 6.37 -1.87 3.08
C GLU A 109 7.33 -0.75 3.43
N LEU A 110 7.79 -0.03 2.40
CA LEU A 110 8.39 1.27 2.58
C LEU A 110 7.33 2.28 3.05
N CYS A 111 7.75 3.32 3.76
CA CYS A 111 6.87 4.46 4.00
C CYS A 111 6.51 5.10 2.66
N ALA A 112 5.21 5.34 2.44
CA ALA A 112 4.69 5.79 1.16
C ALA A 112 3.38 6.53 1.33
N GLY A 113 3.09 7.43 0.40
CA GLY A 113 1.83 8.16 0.40
C GLY A 113 1.41 8.61 -0.99
N ILE A 114 0.12 8.87 -1.13
CA ILE A 114 -0.49 9.30 -2.38
C ILE A 114 -0.15 10.78 -2.62
N VAL A 115 0.10 11.14 -3.88
CA VAL A 115 0.25 12.54 -4.30
C VAL A 115 -1.13 13.12 -4.58
N ASP A 116 -1.85 13.48 -3.51
CA ASP A 116 -3.22 14.01 -3.54
C ASP A 116 -3.32 15.50 -3.17
N LYS A 117 -2.18 16.12 -2.84
CA LYS A 117 -2.04 17.53 -2.47
C LYS A 117 -1.20 18.26 -3.51
N ASP A 118 -1.51 19.54 -3.72
CA ASP A 118 -0.70 20.43 -4.55
C ASP A 118 0.52 20.93 -3.77
N LEU A 119 1.45 20.01 -3.50
CA LEU A 119 2.69 20.26 -2.77
C LEU A 119 3.88 19.63 -3.52
N PRO A 120 5.10 20.16 -3.35
CA PRO A 120 6.31 19.49 -3.82
C PRO A 120 6.41 18.05 -3.28
N LEU A 121 6.85 17.11 -4.12
CA LEU A 121 6.98 15.69 -3.74
C LEU A 121 7.80 15.47 -2.46
N ILE A 122 8.80 16.32 -2.24
CA ILE A 122 9.66 16.28 -1.03
C ILE A 122 8.91 16.65 0.25
N GLU A 123 7.94 17.57 0.16
CA GLU A 123 7.10 17.95 1.29
C GLU A 123 6.08 16.86 1.58
N ILE A 124 5.49 16.27 0.55
CA ILE A 124 4.61 15.09 0.68
C ILE A 124 5.39 13.96 1.36
N ALA A 125 6.60 13.64 0.89
CA ALA A 125 7.45 12.64 1.52
C ALA A 125 7.76 12.96 3.00
N GLY A 126 8.03 14.22 3.34
CA GLY A 126 8.24 14.65 4.72
C GLY A 126 7.01 14.48 5.61
N ILE A 127 5.81 14.76 5.07
CA ILE A 127 4.53 14.54 5.76
C ILE A 127 4.34 13.05 6.06
N GLU A 128 4.47 12.18 5.06
CA GLU A 128 4.30 10.73 5.21
C GLU A 128 5.33 10.13 6.18
N LEU A 129 6.59 10.58 6.11
CA LEU A 129 7.64 10.17 7.04
C LEU A 129 7.26 10.44 8.51
N ARG A 130 6.62 11.58 8.76
CA ARG A 130 6.16 11.95 10.10
C ARG A 130 4.92 11.19 10.51
N GLU A 131 3.93 11.09 9.62
CA GLU A 131 2.64 10.46 9.91
C GLU A 131 2.77 8.94 10.12
N GLU A 132 3.48 8.25 9.24
CA GLU A 132 3.58 6.78 9.30
C GLU A 132 4.70 6.29 10.22
N CYS A 133 5.82 7.02 10.28
CA CYS A 133 7.03 6.55 10.95
C CYS A 133 7.43 7.39 12.18
N GLY A 134 6.82 8.57 12.39
CA GLY A 134 7.13 9.46 13.50
C GLY A 134 8.51 10.11 13.43
N TYR A 135 9.17 10.11 12.26
CA TYR A 135 10.42 10.85 12.06
C TYR A 135 10.15 12.22 11.45
N GLU A 136 11.02 13.16 11.76
CA GLU A 136 11.09 14.44 11.09
C GLU A 136 12.50 14.60 10.52
N ALA A 137 12.59 15.13 9.31
CA ALA A 137 13.85 15.39 8.64
C ALA A 137 13.74 16.67 7.79
N PRO A 138 14.80 17.49 7.69
CA PRO A 138 14.80 18.62 6.78
C PRO A 138 14.81 18.12 5.33
N SER A 139 14.28 18.93 4.39
CA SER A 139 14.26 18.58 2.97
C SER A 139 15.65 18.23 2.41
N SER A 140 16.72 18.84 2.93
CA SER A 140 18.10 18.51 2.53
C SER A 140 18.56 17.09 2.86
N ALA A 141 17.82 16.36 3.69
CA ALA A 141 18.09 14.96 4.01
C ALA A 141 17.46 13.98 3.02
N PHE A 142 16.59 14.45 2.13
CA PHE A 142 15.96 13.63 1.11
C PHE A 142 16.75 13.70 -0.19
N THR A 143 17.00 12.54 -0.79
CA THR A 143 17.63 12.41 -2.09
C THR A 143 16.69 11.65 -3.00
N HIS A 144 16.35 12.23 -4.15
CA HIS A 144 15.63 11.50 -5.20
C HIS A 144 16.53 10.39 -5.74
N ILE A 145 16.00 9.16 -5.78
CA ILE A 145 16.71 8.00 -6.28
C ILE A 145 16.26 7.67 -7.71
N ILE A 146 14.96 7.46 -7.89
CA ILE A 146 14.37 7.11 -9.17
C ILE A 146 12.89 7.44 -9.19
N THR A 147 12.36 7.69 -10.39
CA THR A 147 10.93 7.67 -10.67
C THR A 147 10.66 6.49 -11.60
N TYR A 148 9.71 5.63 -11.23
CA TYR A 148 9.34 4.47 -12.02
C TYR A 148 7.81 4.38 -12.17
N ARG A 149 7.37 3.73 -13.24
CA ARG A 149 5.97 3.33 -13.39
C ARG A 149 5.86 1.89 -12.95
N TYR A 150 4.93 1.59 -12.05
CA TYR A 150 4.65 0.21 -11.70
C TYR A 150 3.46 -0.30 -12.52
N THR A 151 3.62 -1.50 -13.07
CA THR A 151 2.55 -2.31 -13.63
C THR A 151 2.40 -3.51 -12.71
N VAL A 152 1.18 -3.77 -12.25
CA VAL A 152 0.88 -4.96 -11.44
C VAL A 152 0.52 -6.10 -12.38
N ASP A 153 1.44 -7.03 -12.57
CA ASP A 153 1.17 -8.36 -13.12
C ASP A 153 1.51 -9.39 -12.05
N TYR A 154 0.56 -10.29 -11.76
CA TYR A 154 0.81 -11.42 -10.87
C TYR A 154 1.58 -12.49 -11.64
N PHE A 155 2.85 -12.66 -11.32
CA PHE A 155 3.64 -13.78 -11.79
C PHE A 155 3.57 -14.89 -10.75
N TYR A 156 3.05 -16.05 -11.15
CA TYR A 156 3.25 -17.26 -10.36
C TYR A 156 4.74 -17.59 -10.39
N PRO A 157 5.37 -17.87 -9.23
CA PRO A 157 6.69 -18.47 -9.24
C PRO A 157 6.58 -19.84 -9.95
N ILE A 158 7.29 -19.98 -11.06
CA ILE A 158 7.57 -21.26 -11.71
C ILE A 158 8.76 -21.92 -11.01
#